data_AF-A0A194USG3-F1
#
_entry.id   AF-A0A194USG3-F1
#
_cell.length_a   1.000
_cell.length_b   1.000
_cell.length_c   1.000
_cell.angle_alpha   90.00
_cell.angle_beta   90.00
_cell.angle_gamma   90.00
#
_symmetry.space_group_name_H-M   'P 1'
#
loop_
_entity.id
_entity.type
_entity.pdbx_description
1 polymer ?
#
loop_
_entity_poly.entity_id
_entity_poly.type
_entity_poly.pdbx_seq_one_letter_code
_entity_poly.pdbx_strand_id
1 'polypeptide(L)'
;MADESSILAGAMGAVLGYLGSEAAETIIFERLLWPERFYNGGTNISTLLKQALFLTMGGPIHGAALKTLDKMGRHGLYHGSRRGDFLGTAFYADTGVEFCFSGVGRDGKTDEDKEARNAFWVEVVRRVNHEQLGRDDNFPKFDAEDLEKGGCATRFRALQAVHHLMLRPADREEQKGRKDTATITSPSTGSTKIVQEGNKTWATVLGILCSELVAIITAIIAILVAGPRGGWWIAIYFFVPLILKLLAFVFSVHREPLDSLSDLAQIGTLDQVQSCRILDKHDRSFFLVITGPPAVVTQFFRHYGHPLRHTGRDRRREVLSISIIYAFVLYFPVGLAANLWMDETLQYLWLAYQLYTVFAMHVVRLMVWQGCGMTQERVAGSLVDGETRAVWLRSWPGTTVEASLWTTYVPSVACAEQTVGMLMEQSTIMNDYGFE
;
A
#
# COMPACT_ATOMS: atom_id res chain seq x y z
N MET A 1 -16.37 -39.17 -27.67
CA MET A 1 -17.44 -38.16 -27.50
C MET A 1 -17.10 -37.45 -26.21
N ALA A 2 -16.96 -36.12 -26.21
CA ALA A 2 -16.84 -35.39 -24.95
C ALA A 2 -18.16 -35.58 -24.21
N ASP A 3 -18.08 -36.00 -22.94
CA ASP A 3 -19.27 -36.15 -22.10
C ASP A 3 -19.95 -34.79 -21.93
N GLU A 4 -21.29 -34.77 -21.85
CA GLU A 4 -22.09 -33.55 -21.71
C GLU A 4 -21.63 -32.69 -20.53
N SER A 5 -21.21 -33.34 -19.44
CA SER A 5 -20.64 -32.71 -18.26
C SER A 5 -19.35 -31.95 -18.54
N SER A 6 -18.50 -32.46 -19.44
CA SER A 6 -17.25 -31.80 -19.80
C SER A 6 -17.47 -30.56 -20.66
N ILE A 7 -18.46 -30.60 -21.55
CA ILE A 7 -18.86 -29.44 -22.35
C ILE A 7 -19.42 -28.35 -21.43
N LEU A 8 -20.27 -28.73 -20.46
CA LEU A 8 -20.82 -27.79 -19.48
C LEU A 8 -19.74 -27.16 -18.60
N ALA A 9 -18.79 -27.96 -18.08
CA ALA A 9 -17.70 -27.47 -17.25
C ALA A 9 -16.79 -26.49 -18.02
N GLY A 10 -16.50 -26.78 -19.30
CA GLY A 10 -15.76 -25.86 -20.17
C GLY A 10 -16.50 -24.55 -20.43
N ALA A 11 -17.80 -24.62 -20.76
CA ALA A 11 -18.62 -23.44 -21.02
C ALA A 11 -18.78 -22.55 -19.77
N MET A 12 -19.09 -23.15 -18.62
CA MET A 12 -19.16 -22.42 -17.34
C MET A 12 -17.80 -21.84 -16.96
N GLY A 13 -16.72 -22.60 -17.17
CA GLY A 13 -15.35 -22.11 -16.99
C GLY A 13 -15.09 -20.84 -17.78
N ALA A 14 -15.43 -20.82 -19.08
CA ALA A 14 -15.26 -19.63 -19.91
C ALA A 14 -16.06 -18.41 -19.42
N VAL A 15 -17.32 -18.61 -18.99
CA VAL A 15 -18.16 -17.54 -18.41
C VAL A 15 -17.53 -16.99 -17.13
N LEU A 16 -17.07 -17.86 -16.23
CA LEU A 16 -16.35 -17.45 -15.02
C LEU A 16 -15.05 -16.71 -15.35
N GLY A 17 -14.37 -17.13 -16.42
CA GLY A 17 -13.20 -16.45 -16.97
C GLY A 17 -13.49 -14.99 -17.30
N TYR A 18 -14.57 -14.73 -18.04
CA TYR A 18 -15.00 -13.38 -18.38
C TYR A 18 -15.38 -12.56 -17.14
N LEU A 19 -16.22 -13.13 -16.26
CA LEU A 19 -16.68 -12.43 -15.06
C LEU A 19 -15.54 -12.06 -14.12
N GLY A 20 -14.61 -12.98 -13.86
CA GLY A 20 -13.48 -12.67 -12.99
C GLY A 20 -12.46 -11.75 -13.66
N SER A 21 -12.29 -11.80 -14.98
CA SER A 21 -11.46 -10.83 -15.72
C SER A 21 -11.94 -9.38 -15.52
N GLU A 22 -13.27 -9.18 -15.48
CA GLU A 22 -13.86 -7.86 -15.22
C GLU A 22 -13.85 -7.50 -13.72
N ALA A 23 -14.01 -8.48 -12.84
CA ALA A 23 -13.99 -8.26 -11.40
C ALA A 23 -12.58 -7.96 -10.86
N ALA A 24 -11.56 -8.61 -11.43
CA ALA A 24 -10.18 -8.52 -10.98
C ALA A 24 -9.61 -7.11 -11.13
N GLU A 25 -8.96 -6.64 -10.07
CA GLU A 25 -8.35 -5.31 -10.03
C GLU A 25 -6.82 -5.38 -10.20
N THR A 26 -6.24 -4.33 -10.79
CA THR A 26 -4.80 -4.29 -11.09
C THR A 26 -3.91 -4.23 -9.84
N ILE A 27 -4.46 -3.77 -8.72
CA ILE A 27 -3.76 -3.64 -7.43
C ILE A 27 -3.24 -4.99 -6.88
N ILE A 28 -3.82 -6.12 -7.31
CA ILE A 28 -3.30 -7.45 -6.98
C ILE A 28 -1.87 -7.66 -7.51
N PHE A 29 -1.52 -7.00 -8.62
CA PHE A 29 -0.17 -7.04 -9.18
C PHE A 29 0.78 -6.10 -8.46
N GLU A 30 0.31 -4.99 -7.89
CA GLU A 30 1.14 -4.19 -6.97
C GLU A 30 1.55 -5.02 -5.74
N ARG A 31 0.60 -5.81 -5.21
CA ARG A 31 0.86 -6.76 -4.12
C ARG A 31 1.87 -7.84 -4.51
N LEU A 32 1.79 -8.34 -5.73
CA LEU A 32 2.75 -9.33 -6.26
C LEU A 32 4.15 -8.74 -6.43
N LEU A 33 4.25 -7.50 -6.91
CA LEU A 33 5.51 -6.83 -7.22
C LEU A 33 6.20 -6.26 -5.97
N TRP A 34 5.42 -5.91 -4.95
CA TRP A 34 5.92 -5.40 -3.67
C TRP A 34 5.32 -6.13 -2.46
N PRO A 35 5.64 -7.43 -2.28
CA PRO A 35 5.03 -8.24 -1.22
C PRO A 35 5.32 -7.74 0.19
N GLU A 36 6.51 -7.17 0.43
CA GLU A 36 6.91 -6.63 1.74
C GLU A 36 5.94 -5.54 2.24
N ARG A 37 5.40 -4.72 1.34
CA ARG A 37 4.42 -3.67 1.68
C ARG A 37 3.09 -4.24 2.18
N PHE A 38 2.72 -5.47 1.80
CA PHE A 38 1.40 -6.05 2.09
C PHE A 38 1.42 -7.21 3.10
N TYR A 39 2.53 -7.93 3.20
CA TYR A 39 2.63 -9.15 4.00
C TYR A 39 3.55 -9.02 5.21
N ASN A 40 4.34 -7.94 5.33
CA ASN A 40 5.23 -7.71 6.47
C ASN A 40 4.47 -7.21 7.73
N GLY A 41 3.16 -7.46 7.79
CA GLY A 41 2.18 -6.80 8.65
C GLY A 41 2.07 -7.24 10.09
N GLY A 42 2.68 -8.36 10.45
CA GLY A 42 2.39 -9.03 11.72
C GLY A 42 1.08 -9.82 11.68
N THR A 43 0.90 -10.66 12.69
CA THR A 43 -0.11 -11.73 12.80
C THR A 43 -1.51 -11.22 13.17
N ASN A 44 -1.96 -10.11 12.60
CA ASN A 44 -3.33 -9.66 12.78
C ASN A 44 -4.27 -10.71 12.16
N ILE A 45 -5.03 -11.40 13.02
CA ILE A 45 -5.84 -12.56 12.63
C ILE A 45 -6.86 -12.17 11.56
N SER A 46 -7.50 -11.01 11.68
CA SER A 46 -8.46 -10.50 10.69
C SER A 46 -7.81 -10.30 9.31
N THR A 47 -6.62 -9.70 9.27
CA THR A 47 -5.86 -9.50 8.03
C THR A 47 -5.43 -10.83 7.42
N LEU A 48 -4.92 -11.76 8.24
CA LEU A 48 -4.54 -13.09 7.79
C LEU A 48 -5.74 -13.88 7.25
N LEU A 49 -6.90 -13.79 7.90
CA LEU A 49 -8.13 -14.45 7.46
C LEU A 49 -8.62 -13.89 6.13
N LYS A 50 -8.64 -12.54 5.99
CA LYS A 50 -8.99 -11.88 4.72
C LYS A 50 -8.03 -12.27 3.61
N GLN A 51 -6.73 -12.30 3.89
CA GLN A 51 -5.72 -12.75 2.95
C GLN A 51 -5.94 -14.20 2.54
N ALA A 52 -6.20 -15.09 3.50
CA ALA A 52 -6.30 -16.52 3.25
C ALA A 52 -7.53 -16.91 2.45
N LEU A 53 -8.67 -16.28 2.70
CA LEU A 53 -9.91 -16.60 2.02
C LEU A 53 -10.04 -15.85 0.69
N PHE A 54 -9.67 -14.58 0.63
CA PHE A 54 -10.13 -13.73 -0.48
C PHE A 54 -9.04 -13.28 -1.46
N LEU A 55 -7.74 -13.49 -1.16
CA LEU A 55 -6.64 -12.91 -1.95
C LEU A 55 -5.76 -13.94 -2.68
N THR A 56 -6.34 -15.10 -3.01
CA THR A 56 -5.70 -16.10 -3.88
C THR A 56 -5.62 -15.58 -5.33
N MET A 57 -4.49 -15.84 -5.99
CA MET A 57 -4.25 -15.46 -7.39
C MET A 57 -4.50 -16.60 -8.38
N GLY A 58 -5.05 -17.74 -7.95
CA GLY A 58 -5.36 -18.87 -8.82
C GLY A 58 -6.70 -18.76 -9.57
N GLY A 59 -7.37 -17.61 -9.51
CA GLY A 59 -8.59 -17.37 -10.29
C GLY A 59 -8.33 -16.76 -11.67
N PRO A 60 -9.39 -16.42 -12.41
CA PRO A 60 -9.29 -15.76 -13.72
C PRO A 60 -8.93 -14.27 -13.56
N ILE A 61 -7.64 -13.99 -13.36
CA ILE A 61 -7.11 -12.61 -13.20
C ILE A 61 -6.47 -12.05 -14.49
N HIS A 62 -6.60 -12.76 -15.62
CA HIS A 62 -5.92 -12.43 -16.87
C HIS A 62 -6.26 -11.03 -17.40
N GLY A 63 -7.50 -10.54 -17.21
CA GLY A 63 -7.87 -9.17 -17.59
C GLY A 63 -7.09 -8.10 -16.85
N ALA A 64 -6.95 -8.22 -15.53
CA ALA A 64 -6.14 -7.33 -14.72
C ALA A 64 -4.64 -7.44 -15.07
N ALA A 65 -4.17 -8.65 -15.41
CA ALA A 65 -2.79 -8.89 -15.83
C ALA A 65 -2.47 -8.18 -17.15
N LEU A 66 -3.34 -8.34 -18.16
CA LEU A 66 -3.22 -7.67 -19.46
C LEU A 66 -3.26 -6.14 -19.31
N LYS A 67 -4.23 -5.61 -18.55
CA LYS A 67 -4.28 -4.15 -18.25
C LYS A 67 -2.98 -3.65 -17.61
N THR A 68 -2.37 -4.47 -16.75
CA THR A 68 -1.09 -4.14 -16.11
C THR A 68 0.06 -4.14 -17.12
N LEU A 69 0.15 -5.15 -17.98
CA LEU A 69 1.17 -5.25 -19.04
C LEU A 69 1.02 -4.13 -20.09
N ASP A 70 -0.20 -3.79 -20.47
CA ASP A 70 -0.48 -2.67 -21.39
C ASP A 70 0.02 -1.35 -20.80
N LYS A 71 -0.21 -1.10 -19.51
CA LYS A 71 0.36 0.06 -18.81
C LYS A 71 1.88 0.03 -18.87
N MET A 72 2.51 -1.10 -18.55
CA MET A 72 3.97 -1.26 -18.63
C MET A 72 4.51 -0.97 -20.03
N GLY A 73 3.80 -1.40 -21.08
CA GLY A 73 4.18 -1.16 -22.46
C GLY A 73 4.05 0.28 -22.89
N ARG A 74 2.95 0.96 -22.54
CA ARG A 74 2.74 2.39 -22.83
C ARG A 74 3.79 3.28 -22.17
N HIS A 75 4.27 2.89 -20.99
CA HIS A 75 5.34 3.61 -20.31
C HIS A 75 6.73 3.15 -20.76
N GLY A 76 6.84 2.28 -21.76
CA GLY A 76 8.11 1.95 -22.42
C GLY A 76 9.03 0.99 -21.67
N LEU A 77 8.52 0.24 -20.68
CA LEU A 77 9.32 -0.68 -19.87
C LEU A 77 9.94 -1.84 -20.69
N TYR A 78 9.40 -2.12 -21.87
CA TYR A 78 9.92 -3.13 -22.80
C TYR A 78 11.14 -2.67 -23.61
N HIS A 79 11.44 -1.37 -23.69
CA HIS A 79 12.44 -0.82 -24.62
C HIS A 79 13.91 -1.01 -24.23
N GLY A 80 14.18 -1.73 -23.14
CA GLY A 80 15.53 -2.12 -22.73
C GLY A 80 15.94 -1.55 -21.38
N SER A 81 17.21 -1.70 -21.04
CA SER A 81 17.74 -1.25 -19.74
C SER A 81 17.63 0.27 -19.60
N ARG A 82 17.24 0.73 -18.41
CA ARG A 82 17.13 2.16 -18.04
C ARG A 82 16.21 2.99 -18.96
N ARG A 83 15.29 2.34 -19.68
CA ARG A 83 14.31 2.98 -20.55
C ARG A 83 12.90 2.78 -20.02
N GLY A 84 12.03 3.74 -20.35
CA GLY A 84 10.65 3.76 -19.90
C GLY A 84 10.49 4.31 -18.48
N ASP A 85 9.27 4.73 -18.18
CA ASP A 85 8.86 5.32 -16.92
C ASP A 85 8.12 4.27 -16.06
N PHE A 86 8.39 4.22 -14.75
CA PHE A 86 7.61 3.36 -13.84
C PHE A 86 6.36 4.05 -13.29
N LEU A 87 6.29 5.38 -13.34
CA LEU A 87 5.14 6.13 -12.87
C LEU A 87 3.91 5.72 -13.68
N GLY A 88 2.78 5.50 -13.02
CA GLY A 88 1.54 5.03 -13.66
C GLY A 88 1.51 3.53 -13.95
N THR A 89 2.55 2.77 -13.57
CA THR A 89 2.60 1.31 -13.70
C THR A 89 2.40 0.61 -12.35
N ALA A 90 2.24 -0.71 -12.33
CA ALA A 90 2.13 -1.46 -11.07
C ALA A 90 3.42 -1.44 -10.21
N PHE A 91 4.54 -0.96 -10.75
CA PHE A 91 5.74 -0.70 -9.95
C PHE A 91 5.66 0.63 -9.20
N TYR A 92 5.00 1.64 -9.75
CA TYR A 92 4.84 2.93 -9.10
C TYR A 92 3.54 3.56 -9.58
N ALA A 93 2.46 3.33 -8.83
CA ALA A 93 1.13 3.80 -9.20
C ALA A 93 1.09 5.33 -9.17
N ASP A 94 0.53 5.94 -10.22
CA ASP A 94 0.24 7.36 -10.22
C ASP A 94 -1.06 7.60 -9.46
N THR A 95 -0.95 8.27 -8.32
CA THR A 95 -2.08 8.61 -7.45
C THR A 95 -2.67 9.98 -7.78
N GLY A 96 -2.12 10.72 -8.75
CA GLY A 96 -2.62 12.03 -9.14
C GLY A 96 -2.37 13.14 -8.12
N VAL A 97 -1.46 12.91 -7.17
CA VAL A 97 -1.15 13.85 -6.08
C VAL A 97 0.04 14.73 -6.45
N GLU A 98 -0.09 16.02 -6.18
CA GLU A 98 0.94 17.05 -6.36
C GLU A 98 1.36 17.63 -5.00
N PHE A 99 2.63 18.04 -4.92
CA PHE A 99 3.27 18.53 -3.70
C PHE A 99 3.72 19.96 -3.95
N CYS A 100 3.54 20.83 -2.96
CA CYS A 100 3.99 22.21 -3.01
C CYS A 100 4.70 22.56 -1.71
N PHE A 101 6.00 22.81 -1.78
CA PHE A 101 6.81 23.22 -0.63
C PHE A 101 6.63 24.72 -0.35
N SER A 102 6.65 25.09 0.93
CA SER A 102 6.65 26.50 1.35
C SER A 102 7.90 27.22 0.82
N GLY A 103 7.74 28.39 0.20
CA GLY A 103 8.83 29.21 -0.33
C GLY A 103 9.17 29.02 -1.81
N VAL A 104 8.67 27.97 -2.47
CA VAL A 104 8.79 27.80 -3.93
C VAL A 104 7.56 28.41 -4.60
N GLY A 105 7.75 29.47 -5.40
CA GLY A 105 6.66 30.14 -6.11
C GLY A 105 5.90 29.20 -7.06
N ARG A 106 4.60 29.48 -7.30
CA ARG A 106 3.69 28.66 -8.13
C ARG A 106 4.21 28.25 -9.52
N ASP A 107 5.19 28.97 -10.07
CA ASP A 107 5.75 28.73 -11.40
C ASP A 107 7.16 28.09 -11.39
N GLY A 108 7.73 27.79 -10.23
CA GLY A 108 9.07 27.24 -10.08
C GLY A 108 9.11 25.72 -9.96
N LYS A 109 8.71 24.99 -11.02
CA LYS A 109 8.82 23.52 -11.04
C LYS A 109 10.29 23.09 -10.94
N THR A 110 10.69 22.53 -9.80
CA THR A 110 11.98 21.83 -9.66
C THR A 110 11.82 20.35 -10.04
N ASP A 111 12.92 19.66 -10.39
CA ASP A 111 12.86 18.22 -10.67
C ASP A 111 12.37 17.40 -9.44
N GLU A 112 12.50 17.96 -8.24
CA GLU A 112 11.96 17.40 -6.98
C GLU A 112 10.43 17.28 -6.98
N ASP A 113 9.71 18.16 -7.70
CA ASP A 113 8.24 18.09 -7.85
C ASP A 113 7.78 16.88 -8.67
N LYS A 114 8.67 16.30 -9.51
CA LYS A 114 8.38 15.08 -10.25
C LYS A 114 8.52 13.83 -9.37
N GLU A 115 9.48 13.84 -8.45
CA GLU A 115 9.75 12.74 -7.52
C GLU A 115 8.75 12.70 -6.34
N ALA A 116 8.18 13.84 -5.98
CA ALA A 116 7.29 13.95 -4.83
C ALA A 116 5.98 13.15 -4.94
N ARG A 117 5.57 12.65 -6.12
CA ARG A 117 4.23 12.08 -6.44
C ARG A 117 3.83 10.79 -5.72
N ASN A 118 4.61 10.36 -4.74
CA ASN A 118 4.34 9.17 -3.95
C ASN A 118 3.39 9.51 -2.79
N ALA A 119 2.15 9.03 -2.91
CA ALA A 119 1.06 9.28 -1.97
C ALA A 119 1.08 8.37 -0.73
N PHE A 120 2.24 7.89 -0.25
CA PHE A 120 2.31 7.04 0.94
C PHE A 120 1.52 7.65 2.11
N TRP A 121 1.83 8.90 2.48
CA TRP A 121 1.19 9.60 3.60
C TRP A 121 -0.25 10.00 3.32
N VAL A 122 -0.59 10.29 2.07
CA VAL A 122 -1.99 10.54 1.66
C VAL A 122 -2.85 9.29 1.88
N GLU A 123 -2.35 8.13 1.45
CA GLU A 123 -3.04 6.85 1.64
C GLU A 123 -3.12 6.44 3.12
N VAL A 124 -2.14 6.81 3.95
CA VAL A 124 -2.24 6.66 5.41
C VAL A 124 -3.40 7.51 5.93
N VAL A 125 -3.41 8.81 5.63
CA VAL A 125 -4.41 9.76 6.14
C VAL A 125 -5.82 9.40 5.67
N ARG A 126 -6.01 8.96 4.42
CA ARG A 126 -7.31 8.50 3.91
C ARG A 126 -7.88 7.27 4.63
N ARG A 127 -7.01 6.46 5.25
CA ARG A 127 -7.41 5.22 5.95
C ARG A 127 -7.55 5.39 7.45
N VAL A 128 -7.20 6.56 7.96
CA VAL A 128 -7.37 6.90 9.36
C VAL A 128 -8.85 7.04 9.66
N ASN A 129 -9.35 6.28 10.65
CA ASN A 129 -10.74 6.40 11.07
C ASN A 129 -10.92 7.70 11.87
N HIS A 130 -11.46 8.71 11.19
CA HIS A 130 -11.66 10.06 11.68
C HIS A 130 -12.63 10.18 12.87
N GLU A 131 -13.50 9.18 13.09
CA GLU A 131 -14.40 9.13 14.25
C GLU A 131 -13.67 8.81 15.56
N GLN A 132 -12.49 8.18 15.47
CA GLN A 132 -11.70 7.73 16.61
C GLN A 132 -10.54 8.68 16.95
N LEU A 133 -10.17 9.58 16.03
CA LEU A 133 -9.33 10.73 16.39
C LEU A 133 -10.18 11.71 17.19
N GLY A 134 -10.17 11.57 18.52
CA GLY A 134 -10.81 12.53 19.42
C GLY A 134 -10.42 13.98 19.07
N ARG A 135 -11.39 14.91 19.15
CA ARG A 135 -11.14 16.35 19.04
C ARG A 135 -10.06 16.74 20.04
N ASP A 136 -8.96 17.30 19.56
CA ASP A 136 -7.92 17.83 20.44
C ASP A 136 -8.25 19.27 20.85
N ASP A 137 -8.01 19.59 22.11
CA ASP A 137 -8.33 20.90 22.71
C ASP A 137 -7.28 21.98 22.41
N ASN A 138 -6.11 21.60 21.89
CA ASN A 138 -4.92 22.46 21.74
C ASN A 138 -4.74 23.14 20.37
N PHE A 139 -5.61 22.88 19.39
CA PHE A 139 -5.62 23.59 18.10
C PHE A 139 -6.78 24.60 18.07
N PRO A 140 -6.68 25.71 17.29
CA PRO A 140 -7.64 26.79 17.35
C PRO A 140 -9.05 26.23 17.16
N LYS A 141 -9.79 26.27 18.27
CA LYS A 141 -11.23 26.06 18.27
C LYS A 141 -11.78 27.13 17.36
N PHE A 142 -12.44 26.73 16.28
CA PHE A 142 -13.52 27.59 15.80
C PHE A 142 -14.57 27.51 16.89
N ASP A 143 -14.46 28.44 17.84
CA ASP A 143 -15.37 28.49 18.98
C ASP A 143 -16.79 28.51 18.44
N ALA A 144 -17.60 27.58 18.93
CA ALA A 144 -19.03 27.61 18.69
C ALA A 144 -19.61 28.99 19.08
N GLU A 145 -18.97 29.70 20.00
CA GLU A 145 -19.32 31.06 20.42
C GLU A 145 -19.04 32.15 19.37
N ASP A 146 -18.01 32.01 18.51
CA ASP A 146 -17.79 32.94 17.39
C ASP A 146 -18.75 32.65 16.21
N LEU A 147 -19.32 31.45 16.16
CA LEU A 147 -20.39 31.07 15.24
C LEU A 147 -21.80 31.43 15.76
N GLU A 148 -21.98 31.52 17.07
CA GLU A 148 -23.25 31.89 17.73
C GLU A 148 -23.49 33.41 17.78
N LYS A 149 -22.46 34.26 17.66
CA LYS A 149 -22.64 35.72 17.52
C LYS A 149 -23.46 36.12 16.29
N GLY A 150 -23.67 35.21 15.33
CA GLY A 150 -24.53 35.36 14.16
C GLY A 150 -25.99 34.89 14.34
N GLY A 151 -26.41 34.46 15.54
CA GLY A 151 -27.82 34.18 15.86
C GLY A 151 -28.47 33.01 15.11
N CYS A 152 -27.71 32.17 14.41
CA CYS A 152 -28.23 31.00 13.73
C CYS A 152 -27.34 29.80 14.06
N ALA A 153 -27.89 28.81 14.79
CA ALA A 153 -27.29 27.50 14.94
C ALA A 153 -27.06 26.90 13.55
N THR A 154 -25.89 27.16 12.99
CA THR A 154 -25.57 26.85 11.60
C THR A 154 -25.31 25.36 11.54
N ARG A 155 -26.34 24.60 11.15
CA ARG A 155 -26.18 23.20 10.75
C ARG A 155 -25.29 23.18 9.51
N PHE A 156 -24.00 22.94 9.69
CA PHE A 156 -23.08 22.74 8.58
C PHE A 156 -23.47 21.47 7.82
N ARG A 157 -23.60 21.58 6.50
CA ARG A 157 -23.97 20.46 5.62
C ARG A 157 -22.87 19.41 5.54
N ALA A 158 -21.60 19.82 5.68
CA ALA A 158 -20.42 18.97 5.80
C ALA A 158 -19.26 19.78 6.39
N LEU A 159 -18.54 19.21 7.36
CA LEU A 159 -17.27 19.76 7.85
C LEU A 159 -16.13 19.30 6.92
N GLN A 160 -15.13 20.15 6.73
CA GLN A 160 -13.91 19.83 5.98
C GLN A 160 -12.82 19.43 6.99
N ALA A 161 -12.11 18.34 6.72
CA ALA A 161 -10.98 17.91 7.54
C ALA A 161 -9.68 18.50 6.99
N VAL A 162 -8.91 19.14 7.86
CA VAL A 162 -7.55 19.63 7.57
C VAL A 162 -6.58 18.82 8.40
N HIS A 163 -5.75 18.05 7.70
CA HIS A 163 -4.79 17.14 8.29
C HIS A 163 -3.41 17.80 8.37
N HIS A 164 -2.79 17.69 9.54
CA HIS A 164 -1.43 18.14 9.80
C HIS A 164 -0.59 16.95 10.24
N LEU A 165 0.35 16.55 9.40
CA LEU A 165 1.28 15.45 9.65
C LEU A 165 2.64 16.03 9.99
N MET A 166 3.15 15.74 11.18
CA MET A 166 4.50 16.14 11.58
C MET A 166 5.44 14.93 11.51
N LEU A 167 6.57 15.09 10.82
CA LEU A 167 7.61 14.09 10.69
C LEU A 167 8.86 14.57 11.42
N ARG A 168 9.34 13.78 12.39
CA ARG A 168 10.53 14.07 13.18
C ARG A 168 11.50 12.89 13.18
N PRO A 169 12.81 13.14 13.09
CA PRO A 169 13.79 12.10 13.39
C PRO A 169 13.68 11.73 14.88
N ALA A 170 13.57 10.44 15.22
CA ALA A 170 13.55 10.03 16.62
C ALA A 170 14.98 10.00 17.19
N ASP A 171 15.18 10.65 18.34
CA ASP A 171 16.50 10.80 18.93
C ASP A 171 17.10 9.48 19.45
N ARG A 172 18.42 9.40 19.35
CA ARG A 172 19.21 8.21 19.74
C ARG A 172 19.15 7.94 21.25
N GLU A 173 18.89 8.98 22.07
CA GLU A 173 18.78 8.87 23.53
C GLU A 173 17.42 8.32 23.98
N GLU A 174 16.32 8.73 23.34
CA GLU A 174 14.99 8.14 23.57
C GLU A 174 14.95 6.65 23.17
N GLN A 175 15.71 6.26 22.14
CA GLN A 175 15.87 4.85 21.76
C GLN A 175 16.69 4.02 22.76
N LYS A 176 17.70 4.61 23.43
CA LYS A 176 18.57 3.90 24.38
C LYS A 176 17.92 3.79 25.76
N GLY A 177 17.30 4.86 26.25
CA GLY A 177 16.65 4.89 27.57
C GLY A 177 15.58 3.79 27.73
N ARG A 178 14.89 3.40 26.66
CA ARG A 178 13.80 2.40 26.75
C ARG A 178 14.23 0.95 26.51
N LYS A 179 15.44 0.69 25.98
CA LYS A 179 16.00 -0.68 25.94
C LYS A 179 16.48 -1.16 27.31
N ASP A 180 16.93 -0.22 28.14
CA ASP A 180 17.54 -0.53 29.44
C ASP A 180 16.55 -0.39 30.62
N THR A 181 15.36 0.19 30.40
CA THR A 181 14.35 0.39 31.45
C THR A 181 13.06 -0.38 31.17
N ALA A 182 13.16 -1.72 31.19
CA ALA A 182 12.03 -2.62 31.38
C ALA A 182 11.68 -2.78 32.88
N THR A 183 11.72 -1.69 33.65
CA THR A 183 11.31 -1.67 35.06
C THR A 183 10.92 -0.25 35.48
N ILE A 184 9.60 0.00 35.50
CA ILE A 184 8.81 0.82 36.44
C ILE A 184 9.45 2.15 36.93
N THR A 185 8.95 3.32 36.50
CA THR A 185 8.00 4.24 37.22
C THR A 185 8.13 5.68 36.68
N SER A 186 7.18 6.12 35.85
CA SER A 186 6.59 7.49 35.84
C SER A 186 5.69 7.68 34.61
N PRO A 187 4.66 8.55 34.70
CA PRO A 187 3.43 8.43 33.92
C PRO A 187 3.44 9.36 32.69
N SER A 188 3.36 8.79 31.49
CA SER A 188 2.81 9.38 30.24
C SER A 188 3.29 8.70 28.95
N THR A 189 4.15 7.69 29.00
CA THR A 189 4.72 7.10 27.77
C THR A 189 3.99 5.84 27.33
N GLY A 190 2.88 6.01 26.63
CA GLY A 190 2.20 4.94 25.90
C GLY A 190 3.15 4.12 25.01
N SER A 191 2.76 2.88 24.72
CA SER A 191 3.53 1.94 23.90
C SER A 191 3.45 2.34 22.42
N THR A 192 4.46 3.05 21.89
CA THR A 192 4.55 3.39 20.46
C THR A 192 4.90 2.16 19.63
N LYS A 193 4.12 1.89 18.58
CA LYS A 193 4.28 0.69 17.73
C LYS A 193 5.31 0.94 16.63
N ILE A 194 6.33 0.06 16.55
CA ILE A 194 7.38 0.12 15.53
C ILE A 194 6.91 -0.61 14.27
N VAL A 195 6.94 0.06 13.11
CA VAL A 195 6.63 -0.53 11.80
C VAL A 195 7.93 -0.66 10.99
N GLN A 196 8.27 -1.87 10.54
CA GLN A 196 9.49 -2.16 9.80
C GLN A 196 9.20 -2.73 8.41
N GLU A 197 9.83 -2.16 7.37
CA GLU A 197 9.61 -2.57 5.96
C GLU A 197 10.88 -3.07 5.24
N GLY A 198 12.08 -2.79 5.74
CA GLY A 198 13.32 -2.92 4.95
C GLY A 198 13.92 -4.31 4.76
N ASN A 199 13.35 -5.39 5.31
CA ASN A 199 13.92 -6.73 5.19
C ASN A 199 12.89 -7.77 4.74
N LYS A 200 13.36 -8.73 3.94
CA LYS A 200 12.65 -9.99 3.63
C LYS A 200 12.42 -10.79 4.90
N THR A 201 11.30 -10.55 5.56
CA THR A 201 10.94 -11.22 6.80
C THR A 201 10.28 -12.56 6.53
N TRP A 202 10.42 -13.49 7.47
CA TRP A 202 9.65 -14.75 7.44
C TRP A 202 8.14 -14.50 7.50
N ALA A 203 7.71 -13.39 8.11
CA ALA A 203 6.32 -12.94 8.10
C ALA A 203 5.78 -12.71 6.68
N THR A 204 6.61 -12.19 5.77
CA THR A 204 6.23 -12.00 4.36
C THR A 204 5.99 -13.35 3.68
N VAL A 205 6.84 -14.35 3.96
CA VAL A 205 6.67 -15.72 3.44
C VAL A 205 5.40 -16.35 3.99
N LEU A 206 5.14 -16.20 5.29
CA LEU A 206 3.89 -16.68 5.91
C LEU A 206 2.66 -16.02 5.29
N GLY A 207 2.70 -14.71 5.06
CA GLY A 207 1.60 -13.98 4.42
C GLY A 207 1.34 -14.46 2.99
N ILE A 208 2.38 -14.76 2.22
CA ILE A 208 2.26 -15.37 0.88
C ILE A 208 1.58 -16.75 0.98
N LEU A 209 2.05 -17.62 1.88
CA LEU A 209 1.46 -18.94 2.11
C LEU A 209 0.00 -18.86 2.54
N CYS A 210 -0.30 -17.98 3.49
CA CYS A 210 -1.67 -17.71 3.92
C CYS A 210 -2.52 -17.28 2.73
N SER A 211 -2.05 -16.33 1.90
CA SER A 211 -2.84 -15.83 0.76
C SER A 211 -3.15 -16.85 -0.32
N GLU A 212 -2.45 -17.98 -0.35
CA GLU A 212 -2.72 -19.10 -1.26
C GLU A 212 -3.26 -20.35 -0.53
N LEU A 213 -3.72 -20.20 0.72
CA LEU A 213 -4.20 -21.31 1.53
C LEU A 213 -5.31 -22.10 0.83
N VAL A 214 -6.27 -21.42 0.20
CA VAL A 214 -7.36 -22.09 -0.54
C VAL A 214 -6.78 -22.90 -1.70
N ALA A 215 -5.84 -22.35 -2.46
CA ALA A 215 -5.20 -23.06 -3.56
C ALA A 215 -4.41 -24.29 -3.06
N ILE A 216 -3.71 -24.17 -1.94
CA ILE A 216 -3.00 -25.28 -1.28
C ILE A 216 -3.99 -26.38 -0.86
N ILE A 217 -5.10 -26.03 -0.22
CA ILE A 217 -6.14 -26.98 0.19
C ILE A 217 -6.73 -27.67 -1.04
N THR A 218 -7.06 -26.93 -2.09
CA THR A 218 -7.57 -27.49 -3.35
C THR A 218 -6.55 -28.43 -4.00
N ALA A 219 -5.25 -28.09 -3.96
CA ALA A 219 -4.19 -28.96 -4.47
C ALA A 219 -4.12 -30.30 -3.70
N ILE A 220 -4.23 -30.25 -2.37
CA ILE A 220 -4.25 -31.45 -1.52
C ILE A 220 -5.48 -32.31 -1.85
N ILE A 221 -6.66 -31.70 -1.97
CA ILE A 221 -7.88 -32.41 -2.37
C ILE A 221 -7.71 -33.05 -3.75
N ALA A 222 -7.11 -32.34 -4.71
CA ALA A 222 -6.84 -32.88 -6.05
C ALA A 222 -5.94 -34.13 -5.99
N ILE A 223 -4.92 -34.16 -5.14
CA ILE A 223 -4.06 -35.35 -4.93
C ILE A 223 -4.87 -36.53 -4.39
N LEU A 224 -5.71 -36.28 -3.39
CA LEU A 224 -6.52 -37.32 -2.76
C LEU A 224 -7.57 -37.91 -3.72
N VAL A 225 -8.19 -37.05 -4.53
CA VAL A 225 -9.25 -37.43 -5.48
C VAL A 225 -8.67 -38.13 -6.72
N ALA A 226 -7.53 -37.65 -7.24
CA ALA A 226 -6.89 -38.24 -8.43
C ALA A 226 -6.42 -39.69 -8.18
N GLY A 227 -6.02 -40.01 -6.94
CA GLY A 227 -5.53 -41.34 -6.56
C GLY A 227 -4.34 -41.81 -7.43
N PRO A 228 -4.10 -43.13 -7.54
CA PRO A 228 -3.02 -43.67 -8.37
C PRO A 228 -3.31 -43.63 -9.88
N ARG A 229 -4.47 -43.12 -10.30
CA ARG A 229 -4.97 -43.20 -11.69
C ARG A 229 -4.40 -42.14 -12.64
N GLY A 230 -3.45 -41.31 -12.17
CA GLY A 230 -2.92 -40.17 -12.92
C GLY A 230 -3.70 -38.88 -12.62
N GLY A 231 -3.14 -37.73 -12.95
CA GLY A 231 -3.75 -36.41 -12.65
C GLY A 231 -3.04 -35.58 -11.57
N TRP A 232 -1.91 -36.06 -11.02
CA TRP A 232 -1.06 -35.32 -10.07
C TRP A 232 -0.58 -33.96 -10.59
N TRP A 233 -0.51 -33.79 -11.92
CA TRP A 233 -0.15 -32.52 -12.55
C TRP A 233 -1.17 -31.40 -12.26
N ILE A 234 -2.43 -31.72 -11.96
CA ILE A 234 -3.44 -30.71 -11.55
C ILE A 234 -3.10 -30.13 -10.19
N ALA A 235 -2.56 -30.94 -9.27
CA ALA A 235 -2.09 -30.42 -7.99
C ALA A 235 -0.96 -29.40 -8.21
N ILE A 236 -0.05 -29.66 -9.14
CA ILE A 236 0.98 -28.70 -9.54
C ILE A 236 0.36 -27.42 -10.10
N TYR A 237 -0.65 -27.53 -10.96
CA TYR A 237 -1.39 -26.38 -11.48
C TYR A 237 -1.90 -25.48 -10.34
N PHE A 238 -2.55 -26.03 -9.31
CA PHE A 238 -3.01 -25.26 -8.16
C PHE A 238 -1.87 -24.64 -7.32
N PHE A 239 -0.67 -25.20 -7.35
CA PHE A 239 0.52 -24.61 -6.71
C PHE A 239 1.19 -23.50 -7.53
N VAL A 240 0.89 -23.36 -8.83
CA VAL A 240 1.55 -22.36 -9.70
C VAL A 240 1.44 -20.93 -9.14
N PRO A 241 0.28 -20.42 -8.68
CA PRO A 241 0.18 -19.07 -8.10
C PRO A 241 1.10 -18.86 -6.91
N LEU A 242 1.22 -19.88 -6.03
CA LEU A 242 2.14 -19.84 -4.89
C LEU A 242 3.60 -19.79 -5.35
N ILE A 243 3.99 -20.64 -6.30
CA ILE A 243 5.35 -20.67 -6.85
C ILE A 243 5.68 -19.31 -7.49
N LEU A 244 4.76 -18.76 -8.28
CA LEU A 244 4.92 -17.45 -8.92
C LEU A 244 5.04 -16.31 -7.89
N LYS A 245 4.25 -16.33 -6.81
CA LYS A 245 4.37 -15.35 -5.71
C LYS A 245 5.71 -15.47 -4.98
N LEU A 246 6.17 -16.70 -4.70
CA LEU A 246 7.47 -16.93 -4.07
C LEU A 246 8.64 -16.48 -4.98
N LEU A 247 8.55 -16.74 -6.28
CA LEU A 247 9.52 -16.23 -7.26
C LEU A 247 9.47 -14.69 -7.30
N ALA A 248 8.29 -14.08 -7.34
CA ALA A 248 8.14 -12.63 -7.31
C ALA A 248 8.74 -12.02 -6.02
N PHE A 249 8.60 -12.70 -4.88
CA PHE A 249 9.24 -12.30 -3.63
C PHE A 249 10.76 -12.41 -3.68
N VAL A 250 11.32 -13.51 -4.20
CA VAL A 250 12.78 -13.69 -4.31
C VAL A 250 13.38 -12.64 -5.26
N PHE A 251 12.70 -12.35 -6.36
CA PHE A 251 13.15 -11.45 -7.41
C PHE A 251 12.50 -10.06 -7.37
N SER A 252 11.92 -9.66 -6.23
CA SER A 252 11.35 -8.34 -6.03
C SER A 252 12.33 -7.24 -6.44
N VAL A 253 11.82 -6.21 -7.10
CA VAL A 253 12.67 -5.10 -7.55
C VAL A 253 13.19 -4.34 -6.33
N HIS A 254 14.46 -3.95 -6.35
CA HIS A 254 15.04 -3.18 -5.26
C HIS A 254 14.49 -1.76 -5.24
N ARG A 255 14.30 -1.25 -4.03
CA ARG A 255 13.98 0.14 -3.75
C ARG A 255 15.04 0.70 -2.79
N GLU A 256 15.17 2.01 -2.75
CA GLU A 256 16.04 2.68 -1.79
C GLU A 256 15.54 2.40 -0.36
N PRO A 257 16.39 1.99 0.59
CA PRO A 257 16.00 1.91 1.99
C PRO A 257 15.75 3.32 2.56
N LEU A 258 15.04 3.44 3.68
CA LEU A 258 15.07 4.71 4.44
C LEU A 258 16.49 4.97 4.97
N ASP A 259 16.92 6.22 4.92
CA ASP A 259 18.28 6.67 5.23
C ASP A 259 18.57 6.65 6.75
N SER A 260 19.84 6.49 7.12
CA SER A 260 20.27 6.62 8.51
C SER A 260 20.39 8.08 8.93
N LEU A 261 20.37 8.39 10.24
CA LEU A 261 20.45 9.77 10.75
C LEU A 261 21.70 10.47 10.24
N SER A 262 22.80 9.71 10.13
CA SER A 262 24.08 10.19 9.64
C SER A 262 24.05 10.52 8.14
N ASP A 263 23.26 9.79 7.36
CA ASP A 263 23.10 10.04 5.92
C ASP A 263 22.13 11.22 5.69
N LEU A 264 21.05 11.29 6.47
CA LEU A 264 20.10 12.42 6.44
C LEU A 264 20.78 13.75 6.80
N ALA A 265 21.66 13.74 7.81
CA ALA A 265 22.46 14.90 8.20
C ALA A 265 23.48 15.33 7.12
N GLN A 266 23.90 14.42 6.24
CA GLN A 266 24.78 14.74 5.11
C GLN A 266 23.99 15.33 3.93
N ILE A 267 22.74 14.90 3.74
CA ILE A 267 21.89 15.33 2.63
C ILE A 267 21.31 16.73 2.89
N GLY A 268 21.01 17.08 4.15
CA GLY A 268 20.50 18.40 4.49
C GLY A 268 20.50 18.71 5.99
N THR A 269 20.13 19.94 6.32
CA THR A 269 19.96 20.42 7.70
C THR A 269 18.73 19.77 8.34
N LEU A 270 18.95 18.98 9.39
CA LEU A 270 17.89 18.33 10.17
C LEU A 270 17.10 19.33 11.04
N ASP A 271 17.69 20.49 11.33
CA ASP A 271 17.09 21.52 12.18
C ASP A 271 16.12 22.42 11.41
N GLN A 272 16.21 22.45 10.08
CA GLN A 272 15.34 23.27 9.24
C GLN A 272 14.04 22.53 8.94
N VAL A 273 12.92 23.08 9.41
CA VAL A 273 11.59 22.50 9.21
C VAL A 273 10.94 23.14 7.99
N GLN A 274 10.45 22.33 7.06
CA GLN A 274 9.64 22.83 5.94
C GLN A 274 8.25 22.22 5.99
N SER A 275 7.26 23.03 5.63
CA SER A 275 5.92 22.54 5.36
C SER A 275 5.71 22.33 3.86
N CYS A 276 5.13 21.18 3.54
CA CYS A 276 4.70 20.79 2.21
C CYS A 276 3.18 20.63 2.22
N ARG A 277 2.51 21.40 1.34
CA ARG A 277 1.10 21.21 1.05
C ARG A 277 0.94 20.09 0.03
N ILE A 278 -0.08 19.26 0.25
CA ILE A 278 -0.47 18.22 -0.70
C ILE A 278 -1.76 18.63 -1.40
N LEU A 279 -1.77 18.48 -2.72
CA LEU A 279 -2.90 18.76 -3.60
C LEU A 279 -3.29 17.46 -4.30
N ASP A 280 -4.53 17.02 -4.11
CA ASP A 280 -5.07 15.89 -4.84
C ASP A 280 -5.90 16.37 -6.04
N LYS A 281 -5.58 15.86 -7.23
CA LYS A 281 -6.35 16.17 -8.45
C LYS A 281 -7.75 15.61 -8.44
N HIS A 282 -7.97 14.51 -7.73
CA HIS A 282 -9.23 13.78 -7.71
C HIS A 282 -10.15 14.27 -6.59
N ASP A 283 -9.60 14.67 -5.45
CA ASP A 283 -10.34 15.21 -4.31
C ASP A 283 -9.86 16.62 -3.93
N ARG A 284 -10.58 17.64 -4.41
CA ARG A 284 -10.28 19.04 -4.09
C ARG A 284 -10.62 19.44 -2.65
N SER A 285 -11.34 18.59 -1.91
CA SER A 285 -11.67 18.80 -0.48
C SER A 285 -10.63 18.18 0.45
N PHE A 286 -9.62 17.49 -0.08
CA PHE A 286 -8.58 16.88 0.74
C PHE A 286 -7.48 17.89 1.08
N PHE A 287 -7.38 18.26 2.36
CA PHE A 287 -6.37 19.20 2.86
C PHE A 287 -5.36 18.47 3.75
N LEU A 288 -4.13 18.34 3.27
CA LEU A 288 -3.02 17.76 4.02
C LEU A 288 -1.78 18.65 3.96
N VAL A 289 -1.24 18.93 5.14
CA VAL A 289 0.03 19.62 5.35
C VAL A 289 1.01 18.67 6.02
N ILE A 290 2.13 18.39 5.37
CA ILE A 290 3.25 17.65 5.97
C ILE A 290 4.28 18.66 6.46
N THR A 291 4.74 18.55 7.70
CA THR A 291 5.75 19.44 8.29
C THR A 291 6.91 18.59 8.83
N GLY A 292 8.14 18.91 8.45
CA GLY A 292 9.32 18.22 8.96
C GLY A 292 10.59 18.60 8.19
N PRO A 293 11.75 18.05 8.58
CA PRO A 293 12.98 18.29 7.86
C PRO A 293 12.89 17.77 6.41
N PRO A 294 13.31 18.54 5.39
CA PRO A 294 13.18 18.16 3.98
C PRO A 294 13.78 16.79 3.67
N ALA A 295 14.96 16.48 4.24
CA ALA A 295 15.60 15.17 4.09
C ALA A 295 14.71 14.03 4.64
N VAL A 296 14.01 14.26 5.75
CA VAL A 296 13.12 13.28 6.38
C VAL A 296 11.82 13.10 5.59
N VAL A 297 11.30 14.15 4.96
CA VAL A 297 10.09 14.07 4.13
C VAL A 297 10.40 13.38 2.78
N THR A 298 11.48 13.81 2.12
CA THR A 298 11.85 13.36 0.77
C THR A 298 12.32 11.92 0.69
N GLN A 299 12.91 11.36 1.76
CA GLN A 299 13.25 9.92 1.79
C GLN A 299 12.03 9.02 1.59
N PHE A 300 10.83 9.44 2.01
CA PHE A 300 9.61 8.66 1.80
C PHE A 300 9.23 8.64 0.32
N PHE A 301 9.41 9.77 -0.37
CA PHE A 301 9.18 9.87 -1.80
C PHE A 301 10.10 8.94 -2.57
N ARG A 302 11.38 8.89 -2.18
CA ARG A 302 12.37 7.96 -2.74
C ARG A 302 12.04 6.49 -2.45
N HIS A 303 11.77 6.14 -1.19
CA HIS A 303 11.52 4.76 -0.76
C HIS A 303 10.29 4.13 -1.43
N TYR A 304 9.12 4.80 -1.40
CA TYR A 304 7.91 4.30 -2.08
C TYR A 304 7.75 4.82 -3.52
N GLY A 305 8.80 5.43 -4.07
CA GLY A 305 8.86 5.96 -5.43
C GLY A 305 9.32 4.94 -6.46
N HIS A 306 10.26 5.34 -7.31
CA HIS A 306 10.76 4.51 -8.40
C HIS A 306 11.69 3.38 -7.90
N PRO A 307 11.55 2.15 -8.42
CA PRO A 307 12.54 1.11 -8.19
C PRO A 307 13.90 1.44 -8.81
N LEU A 308 14.96 0.93 -8.17
CA LEU A 308 16.36 1.14 -8.59
C LEU A 308 16.67 0.44 -9.92
N ARG A 309 17.46 1.11 -10.78
CA ARG A 309 17.87 0.61 -12.12
C ARG A 309 19.37 0.71 -12.41
N HIS A 310 20.19 0.85 -11.37
CA HIS A 310 21.63 1.07 -11.57
C HIS A 310 22.33 -0.15 -12.17
N THR A 311 21.91 -1.37 -11.82
CA THR A 311 22.63 -2.59 -12.19
C THR A 311 21.89 -3.45 -13.22
N GLY A 312 22.63 -4.26 -13.97
CA GLY A 312 22.04 -5.28 -14.86
C GLY A 312 21.21 -6.33 -14.11
N ARG A 313 21.48 -6.54 -12.81
CA ARG A 313 20.69 -7.42 -11.94
C ARG A 313 19.29 -6.86 -11.69
N ASP A 314 19.17 -5.55 -11.54
CA ASP A 314 17.86 -4.90 -11.37
C ASP A 314 17.02 -5.02 -12.63
N ARG A 315 17.63 -4.90 -13.81
CA ARG A 315 16.93 -5.16 -15.08
C ARG A 315 16.46 -6.61 -15.19
N ARG A 316 17.26 -7.59 -14.77
CA ARG A 316 16.82 -9.01 -14.77
C ARG A 316 15.61 -9.22 -13.85
N ARG A 317 15.59 -8.56 -12.70
CA ARG A 317 14.46 -8.60 -11.77
C ARG A 317 13.21 -7.97 -12.36
N GLU A 318 13.33 -6.78 -12.96
CA GLU A 318 12.24 -6.12 -13.68
C GLU A 318 11.67 -7.01 -14.79
N VAL A 319 12.53 -7.58 -15.64
CA VAL A 319 12.10 -8.49 -16.72
C VAL A 319 11.42 -9.72 -16.14
N LEU A 320 11.97 -10.32 -15.08
CA LEU A 320 11.34 -11.48 -14.46
C LEU A 320 9.99 -11.14 -13.82
N SER A 321 9.87 -10.00 -13.15
CA SER A 321 8.60 -9.49 -12.63
C SER A 321 7.54 -9.36 -13.74
N ILE A 322 7.93 -8.81 -14.89
CA ILE A 322 7.06 -8.72 -16.08
C ILE A 322 6.71 -10.13 -16.59
N SER A 323 7.67 -11.04 -16.69
CA SER A 323 7.45 -12.43 -17.10
C SER A 323 6.50 -13.18 -16.17
N ILE A 324 6.55 -12.92 -14.86
CA ILE A 324 5.62 -13.51 -13.88
C ILE A 324 4.19 -13.01 -14.14
N ILE A 325 4.00 -11.72 -14.46
CA ILE A 325 2.67 -11.19 -14.83
C ILE A 325 2.16 -11.86 -16.11
N TYR A 326 3.03 -12.07 -17.11
CA TYR A 326 2.68 -12.87 -18.30
C TYR A 326 2.26 -14.29 -17.95
N ALA A 327 2.92 -14.94 -16.99
CA ALA A 327 2.51 -16.28 -16.55
C ALA A 327 1.09 -16.27 -15.96
N PHE A 328 0.70 -15.22 -15.22
CA PHE A 328 -0.68 -15.04 -14.74
C PHE A 328 -1.71 -14.75 -15.83
N VAL A 329 -1.31 -14.14 -16.96
CA VAL A 329 -2.19 -14.04 -18.15
C VAL A 329 -2.52 -15.43 -18.68
N LEU A 330 -1.52 -16.31 -18.78
CA LEU A 330 -1.66 -17.64 -19.37
C LEU A 330 -2.26 -18.67 -18.42
N TYR A 331 -2.15 -18.45 -17.11
CA TYR A 331 -2.57 -19.41 -16.08
C TYR A 331 -4.02 -19.89 -16.28
N PHE A 332 -4.98 -18.97 -16.40
CA PHE A 332 -6.39 -19.34 -16.57
C PHE A 332 -6.69 -19.99 -17.94
N PRO A 333 -6.26 -19.44 -19.09
CA PRO A 333 -6.42 -20.11 -20.39
C PRO A 333 -5.81 -21.52 -20.42
N VAL A 334 -4.64 -21.71 -19.81
CA VAL A 334 -4.02 -23.04 -19.69
C VAL A 334 -4.88 -23.95 -18.85
N GLY A 335 -5.45 -23.47 -17.73
CA GLY A 335 -6.41 -24.25 -16.93
C GLY A 335 -7.67 -24.66 -17.69
N LEU A 336 -8.24 -23.72 -18.47
CA LEU A 336 -9.42 -23.97 -19.29
C LEU A 336 -9.14 -24.98 -20.40
N ALA A 337 -7.99 -24.87 -21.08
CA ALA A 337 -7.56 -25.85 -22.07
C ALA A 337 -7.28 -27.20 -21.40
N ALA A 338 -6.58 -27.18 -20.26
CA ALA A 338 -6.24 -28.36 -19.47
C ALA A 338 -7.49 -29.17 -19.09
N ASN A 339 -8.63 -28.52 -18.92
CA ASN A 339 -9.93 -29.13 -18.64
C ASN A 339 -10.30 -30.25 -19.62
N LEU A 340 -9.85 -30.18 -20.89
CA LEU A 340 -10.07 -31.21 -21.91
C LEU A 340 -9.41 -32.56 -21.59
N TRP A 341 -8.38 -32.56 -20.73
CA TRP A 341 -7.63 -33.75 -20.32
C TRP A 341 -7.87 -34.14 -18.87
N MET A 342 -8.75 -33.42 -18.15
CA MET A 342 -9.08 -33.71 -16.76
C MET A 342 -10.19 -34.76 -16.68
N ASP A 343 -10.12 -35.63 -15.67
CA ASP A 343 -11.24 -36.50 -15.31
C ASP A 343 -12.42 -35.70 -14.76
N GLU A 344 -13.65 -36.18 -14.90
CA GLU A 344 -14.87 -35.45 -14.57
C GLU A 344 -14.86 -34.90 -13.12
N THR A 345 -14.39 -35.69 -12.16
CA THR A 345 -14.28 -35.25 -10.76
C THR A 345 -13.32 -34.06 -10.59
N LEU A 346 -12.23 -34.06 -11.35
CA LEU A 346 -11.22 -33.00 -11.33
C LEU A 346 -11.70 -31.75 -12.07
N GLN A 347 -12.52 -31.92 -13.12
CA GLN A 347 -13.19 -30.81 -13.81
C GLN A 347 -14.13 -30.06 -12.85
N TYR A 348 -14.95 -30.78 -12.07
CA TYR A 348 -15.83 -30.16 -11.07
C TYR A 348 -15.04 -29.48 -9.94
N LEU A 349 -13.95 -30.09 -9.47
CA LEU A 349 -13.07 -29.49 -8.47
C LEU A 349 -12.46 -28.18 -8.98
N TRP A 350 -11.95 -28.18 -10.21
CA TRP A 350 -11.42 -26.98 -10.86
C TRP A 350 -12.50 -25.91 -11.02
N LEU A 351 -13.70 -26.29 -11.51
CA LEU A 351 -14.81 -25.37 -11.69
C LEU A 351 -15.29 -24.75 -10.36
N ALA A 352 -15.40 -25.55 -9.31
CA ALA A 352 -15.78 -25.08 -7.97
C ALA A 352 -14.74 -24.09 -7.42
N TYR A 353 -13.45 -24.36 -7.62
CA TYR A 353 -12.40 -23.43 -7.26
C TYR A 353 -12.48 -22.12 -8.08
N GLN A 354 -12.67 -22.19 -9.40
CA GLN A 354 -12.83 -20.98 -10.22
C GLN A 354 -14.05 -20.15 -9.76
N LEU A 355 -15.19 -20.79 -9.51
CA LEU A 355 -16.39 -20.12 -8.99
C LEU A 355 -16.11 -19.42 -7.65
N TYR A 356 -15.43 -20.11 -6.73
CA TYR A 356 -15.01 -19.54 -5.45
C TYR A 356 -14.12 -18.31 -5.65
N THR A 357 -13.09 -18.39 -6.50
CA THR A 357 -12.18 -17.26 -6.72
C THR A 357 -12.89 -16.06 -7.33
N VAL A 358 -13.81 -16.26 -8.29
CA VAL A 358 -14.62 -15.18 -8.88
C VAL A 358 -15.50 -14.55 -7.80
N PHE A 359 -16.17 -15.34 -6.97
CA PHE A 359 -16.96 -14.83 -5.86
C PHE A 359 -16.10 -14.02 -4.88
N ALA A 360 -14.94 -14.55 -4.49
CA ALA A 360 -14.01 -13.88 -3.60
C ALA A 360 -13.54 -12.52 -4.16
N MET A 361 -13.23 -12.43 -5.46
CA MET A 361 -12.87 -11.17 -6.11
C MET A 361 -13.99 -10.13 -6.02
N HIS A 362 -15.25 -10.54 -6.21
CA HIS A 362 -16.39 -9.62 -6.08
C HIS A 362 -16.55 -9.14 -4.64
N VAL A 363 -16.40 -10.02 -3.65
CA VAL A 363 -16.43 -9.63 -2.23
C VAL A 363 -15.33 -8.62 -1.91
N VAL A 364 -14.10 -8.86 -2.36
CA VAL A 364 -12.97 -7.95 -2.15
C VAL A 364 -13.23 -6.58 -2.75
N ARG A 365 -13.80 -6.54 -3.96
CA ARG A 365 -14.14 -5.29 -4.65
C ARG A 365 -15.27 -4.53 -3.97
N LEU A 366 -16.35 -5.22 -3.60
CA LEU A 366 -17.50 -4.59 -2.94
C LEU A 366 -17.18 -4.09 -1.53
N MET A 367 -16.33 -4.81 -0.80
CA MET A 367 -15.90 -4.45 0.55
C MET A 367 -14.67 -3.53 0.58
N VAL A 368 -14.11 -3.16 -0.59
CA VAL A 368 -12.91 -2.32 -0.73
C VAL A 368 -11.72 -2.89 0.07
N TRP A 369 -11.54 -4.22 0.02
CA TRP A 369 -10.47 -4.93 0.75
C TRP A 369 -9.17 -5.06 -0.05
N GLN A 370 -9.03 -4.35 -1.16
CA GLN A 370 -7.88 -4.50 -2.03
C GLN A 370 -6.56 -4.09 -1.34
N GLY A 371 -6.66 -3.10 -0.44
CA GLY A 371 -5.58 -2.59 0.38
C GLY A 371 -5.25 -3.41 1.64
N CYS A 372 -5.91 -4.56 1.86
CA CYS A 372 -5.81 -5.29 3.12
C CYS A 372 -4.38 -5.73 3.46
N GLY A 373 -3.87 -5.29 4.62
CA GLY A 373 -2.53 -5.61 5.12
C GLY A 373 -1.42 -4.71 4.62
N MET A 374 -1.75 -3.71 3.78
CA MET A 374 -0.78 -2.70 3.36
C MET A 374 -0.16 -1.99 4.56
N THR A 375 1.10 -1.55 4.44
CA THR A 375 1.74 -0.80 5.51
C THR A 375 1.01 0.49 5.85
N GLN A 376 0.40 1.14 4.87
CA GLN A 376 -0.41 2.35 5.09
C GLN A 376 -1.56 2.11 6.08
N GLU A 377 -2.27 0.98 5.96
CA GLU A 377 -3.36 0.61 6.86
C GLU A 377 -2.85 0.38 8.29
N ARG A 378 -1.64 -0.20 8.42
CA ARG A 378 -1.00 -0.43 9.73
C ARG A 378 -0.55 0.86 10.39
N VAL A 379 0.05 1.75 9.62
CA VAL A 379 0.47 3.07 10.10
C VAL A 379 -0.76 3.89 10.48
N ALA A 380 -1.81 3.89 9.64
CA ALA A 380 -3.08 4.54 9.93
C ALA A 380 -3.70 4.03 11.24
N GLY A 381 -3.87 2.72 11.41
CA GLY A 381 -4.41 2.16 12.66
C GLY A 381 -3.56 2.51 13.88
N SER A 382 -2.24 2.52 13.74
CA SER A 382 -1.32 2.86 14.85
C SER A 382 -1.35 4.35 15.21
N LEU A 383 -1.68 5.24 14.26
CA LEU A 383 -1.91 6.67 14.52
C LEU A 383 -3.23 6.92 15.27
N VAL A 384 -4.21 6.03 15.14
CA VAL A 384 -5.52 6.13 15.83
C VAL A 384 -5.49 5.52 17.24
N ASP A 385 -4.86 4.35 17.39
CA ASP A 385 -4.94 3.55 18.62
C ASP A 385 -4.02 4.05 19.76
N GLY A 386 -3.08 4.97 19.49
CA GLY A 386 -2.06 5.39 20.46
C GLY A 386 -2.46 6.60 21.31
N GLU A 387 -2.21 6.54 22.63
CA GLU A 387 -2.30 7.70 23.54
C GLU A 387 -1.44 8.88 23.07
N THR A 388 -0.33 8.61 22.37
CA THR A 388 0.62 9.62 21.86
C THR A 388 0.37 10.04 20.41
N ARG A 389 -0.60 9.43 19.70
CA ARG A 389 -0.90 9.70 18.26
C ARG A 389 0.33 9.73 17.36
N ALA A 390 1.36 8.96 17.73
CA ALA A 390 2.66 8.95 17.09
C ALA A 390 3.06 7.52 16.71
N VAL A 391 3.57 7.35 15.49
CA VAL A 391 4.05 6.07 14.96
C VAL A 391 5.52 6.16 14.61
N TRP A 392 6.26 5.14 14.99
CA TRP A 392 7.69 5.03 14.73
C TRP A 392 7.92 4.12 13.53
N LEU A 393 8.30 4.71 12.40
CA LEU A 393 8.68 4.00 11.19
C LEU A 393 10.17 3.70 11.23
N ARG A 394 10.53 2.42 11.23
CA ARG A 394 11.93 1.98 11.30
C ARG A 394 12.29 1.21 10.04
N SER A 395 13.30 1.67 9.30
CA SER A 395 13.98 0.80 8.33
C SER A 395 15.26 0.23 8.94
N TRP A 396 15.73 -0.90 8.43
CA TRP A 396 17.09 -1.35 8.70
C TRP A 396 17.87 -1.19 7.38
N PRO A 397 19.03 -0.50 7.36
CA PRO A 397 19.83 0.03 8.48
C PRO A 397 19.43 1.44 8.98
N GLY A 398 18.36 2.03 8.44
CA GLY A 398 17.98 3.43 8.62
C GLY A 398 17.39 3.86 9.98
N THR A 399 16.94 5.11 9.99
CA THR A 399 16.43 5.85 11.14
C THR A 399 15.03 5.42 11.56
N THR A 400 14.69 5.66 12.83
CA THR A 400 13.30 5.64 13.28
C THR A 400 12.71 7.03 13.06
N VAL A 401 11.78 7.19 12.12
CA VAL A 401 11.04 8.44 11.93
C VAL A 401 9.78 8.37 12.78
N GLU A 402 9.59 9.37 13.62
CA GLU A 402 8.32 9.60 14.30
C GLU A 402 7.38 10.39 13.39
N ALA A 403 6.19 9.86 13.21
CA ALA A 403 5.10 10.52 12.49
C ALA A 403 3.94 10.74 13.44
N SER A 404 3.50 11.98 13.60
CA SER A 404 2.30 12.33 14.37
C SER A 404 1.27 13.02 13.49
N LEU A 405 0.00 12.64 13.65
CA LEU A 405 -1.09 13.12 12.82
C LEU A 405 -2.13 13.85 13.66
N TRP A 406 -2.47 15.05 13.22
CA TRP A 406 -3.49 15.91 13.81
C TRP A 406 -4.54 16.20 12.75
N THR A 407 -5.82 16.24 13.15
CA THR A 407 -6.92 16.57 12.24
C THR A 407 -7.77 17.66 12.87
N THR A 408 -7.94 18.76 12.15
CA THR A 408 -8.82 19.87 12.53
C THR A 408 -10.02 19.90 11.60
N TYR A 409 -11.21 20.15 12.14
CA TYR A 409 -12.43 20.23 11.35
C TYR A 409 -12.87 21.67 11.22
N VAL A 410 -13.10 22.11 9.98
CA VAL A 410 -13.46 23.49 9.66
C VAL A 410 -14.77 23.55 8.86
N PRO A 411 -15.55 24.63 9.01
CA PRO A 411 -16.92 24.69 8.47
C PRO A 411 -16.99 24.92 6.96
N SER A 412 -15.91 25.41 6.33
CA SER A 412 -15.90 25.73 4.90
C SER A 412 -14.54 25.47 4.26
N VAL A 413 -14.55 25.29 2.94
CA VAL A 413 -13.34 25.18 2.11
C VAL A 413 -12.46 26.42 2.26
N ALA A 414 -13.06 27.62 2.35
CA ALA A 414 -12.31 28.85 2.54
C ALA A 414 -11.59 28.89 3.90
N CYS A 415 -12.25 28.42 4.97
CA CYS A 415 -11.61 28.26 6.28
C CYS A 415 -10.50 27.21 6.23
N ALA A 416 -10.69 26.11 5.49
CA ALA A 416 -9.65 25.10 5.31
C ALA A 416 -8.40 25.68 4.62
N GLU A 417 -8.59 26.45 3.56
CA GLU A 417 -7.51 27.16 2.86
C GLU A 417 -6.78 28.14 3.78
N GLN A 418 -7.51 28.87 4.63
CA GLN A 418 -6.92 29.77 5.62
C GLN A 418 -6.11 29.01 6.67
N THR A 419 -6.63 27.89 7.20
CA THR A 419 -5.92 27.03 8.16
C THR A 419 -4.66 26.44 7.54
N VAL A 420 -4.71 25.98 6.29
CA VAL A 420 -3.53 25.52 5.56
C VAL A 420 -2.51 26.65 5.41
N GLY A 421 -2.94 27.87 5.08
CA GLY A 421 -2.08 29.06 5.03
C GLY A 421 -1.37 29.33 6.37
N MET A 422 -2.12 29.33 7.47
CA MET A 422 -1.55 29.52 8.81
C MET A 422 -0.51 28.44 9.18
N LEU A 423 -0.78 27.17 8.84
CA LEU A 423 0.16 26.07 9.08
C LEU A 423 1.44 26.20 8.24
N MET A 424 1.33 26.65 6.99
CA MET A 424 2.49 26.94 6.14
C MET A 424 3.34 28.08 6.70
N GLU A 425 2.71 29.16 7.16
CA GLU A 425 3.39 30.33 7.73
C GLU A 425 4.06 30.01 9.07
N GLN A 426 3.40 29.27 9.97
CA GLN A 426 3.97 28.86 11.25
C GLN A 426 5.29 28.09 11.09
N SER A 427 5.38 27.21 10.08
CA SER A 427 6.63 26.49 9.78
C SER A 427 7.77 27.40 9.33
N THR A 428 7.42 28.50 8.67
CA THR A 428 8.39 29.49 8.18
C THR A 428 8.93 30.30 9.37
N ILE A 429 8.05 30.68 10.30
CA ILE A 429 8.41 31.40 11.54
C ILE A 429 9.26 30.53 12.47
N MET A 430 8.98 29.23 12.57
CA MET A 430 9.80 28.30 13.38
C MET A 430 11.26 28.20 12.91
N ASN A 431 11.53 28.41 11.61
CA ASN A 431 12.90 28.47 11.11
C ASN A 431 13.63 29.77 11.48
N ASP A 432 12.90 30.87 11.64
CA ASP A 432 13.50 32.20 11.93
C ASP A 432 13.87 32.36 13.41
N TYR A 433 13.25 31.60 14.32
CA TYR A 433 13.45 31.75 15.76
C TYR A 433 14.26 30.63 16.44
N GLY A 434 14.64 29.57 15.71
CA GLY A 434 15.45 28.47 16.24
C GLY A 434 14.72 27.61 17.28
N PHE A 435 14.90 26.29 17.20
CA PHE A 435 14.62 25.39 18.33
C PHE A 435 15.69 25.65 19.40
N GLU A 436 15.38 26.44 20.43
CA GLU A 436 16.10 26.38 21.70
C GLU A 436 15.57 25.26 22.59
#